data_AF-A0A1F7NPI2-F1
#
_entry.id   AF-A0A1F7NPI2-F1
#
_cell.length_a   1.000
_cell.length_b   1.000
_cell.length_c   1.000
_cell.angle_alpha   90.00
_cell.angle_beta   90.00
_cell.angle_gamma   90.00
#
_symmetry.space_group_name_H-M   'P 1'
#
loop_
_entity.id
_entity.type
_entity.pdbx_description
1 polymer ?
#
loop_
_entity_poly.entity_id
_entity_poly.type
_entity_poly.pdbx_seq_one_letter_code
_entity_poly.pdbx_strand_id
1 'polypeptide(L)'
;MKTPLEFVASAARTTGAEVDDLPPGLVIALRALGQPLYSAQPPTGYKDTADAWVSTGALLNRMKVAMGLAANRLPGVRVEPPAEALRVESTRQLVTQLGQQLLGQELSESTRAALEAELAKATPALEAGGRQAQARLALGWLLASPEFQRR
;
A
#
# COMPACT_ATOMS: atom_id res chain seq x y z
N MET A 1 12.14 -5.53 7.08
CA MET A 1 11.01 -5.63 6.13
C MET A 1 9.86 -6.22 6.91
N LYS A 2 8.69 -5.59 6.89
CA LYS A 2 7.49 -6.08 7.56
C LYS A 2 7.17 -7.50 7.11
N THR A 3 6.74 -8.37 8.03
CA THR A 3 6.01 -9.59 7.70
C THR A 3 4.73 -9.25 6.91
N PRO A 4 4.11 -10.20 6.18
CA PRO A 4 2.84 -9.94 5.52
C PRO A 4 1.73 -9.42 6.45
N LEU A 5 1.64 -9.93 7.67
CA LEU A 5 0.68 -9.48 8.68
C LEU A 5 0.93 -8.02 9.05
N GLU A 6 2.17 -7.67 9.38
CA GLU A 6 2.53 -6.28 9.69
C GLU A 6 2.29 -5.35 8.51
N PHE A 7 2.54 -5.80 7.28
CA PHE A 7 2.27 -5.01 6.08
C PHE A 7 0.79 -4.72 5.90
N VAL A 8 -0.07 -5.76 5.96
CA VAL A 8 -1.52 -5.59 5.79
C VAL A 8 -2.09 -4.75 6.93
N ALA A 9 -1.72 -5.02 8.18
CA ALA A 9 -2.18 -4.27 9.34
C ALA A 9 -1.70 -2.80 9.31
N SER A 10 -0.44 -2.56 8.93
CA SER A 10 0.10 -1.21 8.78
C SER A 10 -0.61 -0.46 7.66
N ALA A 11 -0.85 -1.10 6.51
CA ALA A 11 -1.51 -0.46 5.37
C ALA A 11 -2.95 -0.08 5.73
N ALA A 12 -3.71 -0.99 6.36
CA ALA A 12 -5.05 -0.69 6.83
C ALA A 12 -5.05 0.46 7.84
N ARG A 13 -4.12 0.46 8.81
CA ARG A 13 -4.03 1.50 9.84
C ARG A 13 -3.65 2.87 9.27
N THR A 14 -2.59 2.95 8.46
CA THR A 14 -2.11 4.25 7.97
C THR A 14 -3.09 4.88 7.00
N THR A 15 -3.83 4.07 6.25
CA THR A 15 -4.84 4.56 5.32
C THR A 15 -6.20 4.86 5.94
N GLY A 16 -6.38 4.58 7.23
CA GLY A 16 -7.68 4.71 7.89
C GLY A 16 -8.74 3.82 7.23
N ALA A 17 -8.36 2.61 6.81
CA ALA A 17 -9.25 1.73 6.09
C ALA A 17 -10.52 1.43 6.90
N GLU A 18 -11.68 1.59 6.28
CA GLU A 18 -12.95 1.10 6.78
C GLU A 18 -13.06 -0.38 6.43
N VAL A 19 -13.39 -1.18 7.44
CA VAL A 19 -13.34 -2.65 7.37
C VAL A 19 -14.64 -3.21 7.93
N ASP A 20 -15.34 -4.02 7.13
CA ASP A 20 -16.57 -4.70 7.55
C ASP A 20 -16.26 -5.77 8.63
N ASP A 21 -17.28 -6.19 9.40
CA ASP A 21 -17.15 -7.11 10.56
C ASP A 21 -16.40 -8.42 10.27
N LEU A 22 -16.48 -8.90 9.03
CA LEU A 22 -15.69 -10.01 8.50
C LEU A 22 -15.03 -9.52 7.21
N PRO A 23 -13.71 -9.22 7.21
CA PRO A 23 -13.06 -8.67 6.02
C PRO A 23 -12.35 -9.76 5.20
N PRO A 24 -13.04 -10.45 4.27
CA PRO A 24 -12.40 -11.45 3.43
C PRO A 24 -11.24 -10.86 2.64
N GLY A 25 -11.27 -9.57 2.29
CA GLY A 25 -10.19 -8.89 1.58
C GLY A 25 -8.84 -8.93 2.30
N LEU A 26 -8.80 -8.67 3.61
CA LEU A 26 -7.55 -8.71 4.38
C LEU A 26 -7.05 -10.15 4.53
N VAL A 27 -7.95 -11.12 4.74
CA VAL A 27 -7.59 -12.55 4.82
C VAL A 27 -7.04 -13.06 3.48
N ILE A 28 -7.66 -12.67 2.37
CA ILE A 28 -7.20 -12.99 1.01
C ILE A 28 -5.83 -12.36 0.75
N ALA A 29 -5.62 -11.12 1.17
CA ALA A 29 -4.32 -10.45 1.06
C ALA A 29 -3.23 -11.24 1.81
N LEU A 30 -3.49 -11.65 3.05
CA LEU A 30 -2.53 -12.45 3.85
C LEU A 30 -2.21 -13.79 3.21
N ARG A 31 -3.21 -14.49 2.65
CA ARG A 31 -3.02 -15.71 1.86
C ARG A 31 -2.14 -15.47 0.64
N ALA A 32 -2.42 -14.43 -0.14
CA ALA A 32 -1.66 -14.08 -1.34
C ALA A 32 -0.20 -13.71 -1.04
N LEU A 33 0.06 -13.19 0.17
CA LEU A 33 1.40 -12.86 0.65
C LEU A 33 2.11 -14.02 1.34
N GLY A 34 1.47 -15.19 1.48
CA GLY A 34 2.08 -16.40 2.02
C GLY A 34 2.05 -16.53 3.54
N GLN A 35 1.29 -15.70 4.26
CA GLN A 35 1.10 -15.80 5.72
C GLN A 35 -0.38 -15.89 6.12
N PRO A 36 -1.12 -16.93 5.68
CA PRO A 36 -2.48 -17.15 6.17
C PRO A 36 -2.54 -17.29 7.70
N LEU A 37 -3.48 -16.58 8.33
CA LEU A 37 -3.64 -16.65 9.78
C LEU A 37 -3.96 -18.09 10.22
N TYR A 38 -3.36 -18.49 11.34
CA TYR A 38 -3.56 -19.81 11.98
C TYR A 38 -3.29 -21.03 11.07
N SER A 39 -2.52 -20.84 10.00
CA SER A 39 -2.23 -21.88 9.00
C SER A 39 -0.74 -22.21 8.90
N ALA A 40 0.05 -21.79 9.88
CA ALA A 40 1.47 -22.10 9.94
C ALA A 40 1.65 -23.61 10.18
N GLN A 41 2.57 -24.23 9.43
CA GLN A 41 2.88 -25.64 9.64
C GLN A 41 3.62 -25.82 10.98
N PRO A 42 3.19 -26.78 11.82
CA PRO A 42 3.92 -27.13 13.04
C PRO A 42 5.35 -27.62 12.73
N PRO A 43 6.30 -27.52 13.68
CA PRO A 43 6.12 -27.03 15.05
C PRO A 43 6.47 -25.55 15.26
N THR A 44 7.14 -24.91 14.31
CA THR A 44 7.84 -23.63 14.55
C THR A 44 7.03 -22.36 14.23
N GLY A 45 5.86 -22.48 13.59
CA GLY A 45 5.11 -21.30 13.15
C GLY A 45 5.75 -20.58 11.95
N TYR A 46 5.32 -19.33 11.69
CA TYR A 46 5.89 -18.48 10.63
C TYR A 46 7.20 -17.83 11.10
N LYS A 47 8.17 -17.70 10.18
CA LYS A 47 9.43 -17.01 10.45
C LYS A 47 9.19 -15.51 10.63
N ASP A 48 9.90 -14.92 11.60
CA ASP A 48 9.88 -13.47 11.85
C ASP A 48 11.15 -12.78 11.31
N THR A 49 11.77 -13.36 10.28
CA THR A 49 13.01 -12.85 9.68
C THR A 49 12.74 -12.27 8.30
N ALA A 50 13.41 -11.16 7.96
CA ALA A 50 13.14 -10.44 6.72
C ALA A 50 13.42 -11.29 5.47
N ASP A 51 14.46 -12.12 5.49
CA ASP A 51 14.83 -13.04 4.39
C ASP A 51 13.71 -14.01 4.01
N ALA A 52 12.85 -14.39 4.96
CA ALA A 52 11.71 -15.25 4.69
C ALA A 52 10.61 -14.56 3.85
N TRP A 53 10.61 -13.22 3.83
CA TRP A 53 9.54 -12.41 3.23
C TRP A 53 10.01 -11.53 2.06
N VAL A 54 11.29 -11.59 1.72
CA VAL A 54 11.91 -10.85 0.62
C VAL A 54 12.18 -11.80 -0.54
N SER A 55 11.37 -11.74 -1.58
CA SER A 55 11.63 -12.38 -2.87
C SER A 55 10.97 -11.58 -3.98
N THR A 56 11.39 -11.77 -5.23
CA THR A 56 10.78 -11.09 -6.39
C THR A 56 9.26 -11.32 -6.44
N GLY A 57 8.82 -12.56 -6.16
CA GLY A 57 7.40 -12.90 -6.09
C GLY A 57 6.68 -12.23 -4.92
N ALA A 58 7.31 -12.18 -3.75
CA ALA A 58 6.72 -11.54 -2.57
C ALA A 58 6.56 -10.01 -2.77
N LEU A 59 7.55 -9.35 -3.35
CA LEU A 59 7.50 -7.92 -3.66
C LEU A 59 6.39 -7.61 -4.68
N LEU A 60 6.27 -8.42 -5.73
CA LEU A 60 5.21 -8.29 -6.72
C LEU A 60 3.82 -8.47 -6.09
N ASN A 61 3.65 -9.47 -5.22
CA ASN A 61 2.38 -9.69 -4.53
C ASN A 61 2.03 -8.55 -3.57
N ARG A 62 3.02 -7.96 -2.88
CA ARG A 62 2.81 -6.75 -2.06
C ARG A 62 2.35 -5.57 -2.89
N MET A 63 2.96 -5.35 -4.05
CA MET A 63 2.54 -4.30 -4.97
C MET A 63 1.09 -4.53 -5.44
N LYS A 64 0.72 -5.78 -5.79
CA LYS A 64 -0.67 -6.11 -6.16
C LYS A 64 -1.66 -5.84 -5.02
N VAL A 65 -1.32 -6.22 -3.80
CA VAL A 65 -2.15 -5.96 -2.60
C VAL A 65 -2.28 -4.46 -2.35
N ALA A 66 -1.18 -3.70 -2.37
CA ALA A 66 -1.18 -2.25 -2.19
C ALA A 66 -2.05 -1.53 -3.23
N MET A 67 -1.87 -1.89 -4.51
CA MET A 67 -2.66 -1.35 -5.62
C MET A 67 -4.13 -1.76 -5.55
N GLY A 68 -4.41 -2.98 -5.09
CA GLY A 68 -5.77 -3.46 -4.84
C GLY A 68 -6.45 -2.69 -3.72
N LEU A 69 -5.73 -2.45 -2.62
CA LEU A 69 -6.25 -1.72 -1.46
C LEU A 69 -6.57 -0.28 -1.82
N ALA A 70 -5.62 0.44 -2.43
CA ALA A 70 -5.81 1.84 -2.81
C ALA A 70 -6.89 2.04 -3.89
N ALA A 71 -7.15 1.01 -4.70
CA ALA A 71 -8.23 1.02 -5.69
C ALA A 71 -9.56 0.43 -5.17
N ASN A 72 -9.69 0.17 -3.86
CA ASN A 72 -10.88 -0.42 -3.25
C ASN A 72 -11.33 -1.74 -3.90
N ARG A 73 -10.37 -2.58 -4.29
CA ARG A 73 -10.60 -3.92 -4.88
C ARG A 73 -10.50 -5.05 -3.86
N LEU A 74 -10.22 -4.76 -2.59
CA LEU A 74 -10.25 -5.75 -1.52
C LEU A 74 -11.69 -5.83 -0.98
N PRO A 75 -12.38 -6.98 -1.08
CA PRO A 75 -13.76 -7.09 -0.61
C PRO A 75 -13.89 -6.80 0.88
N GLY A 76 -14.85 -5.94 1.24
CA GLY A 76 -15.10 -5.51 2.61
C GLY A 76 -14.04 -4.57 3.21
N VAL A 77 -13.20 -3.97 2.37
CA VAL A 77 -12.19 -2.98 2.78
C VAL A 77 -12.29 -1.76 1.87
N ARG A 78 -12.48 -0.59 2.46
CA ARG A 78 -12.55 0.69 1.74
C ARG A 78 -11.53 1.67 2.30
N VAL A 79 -10.89 2.39 1.40
CA VAL A 79 -9.88 3.40 1.69
C VAL A 79 -10.18 4.63 0.86
N GLU A 80 -10.07 5.79 1.50
CA GLU A 80 -10.12 7.07 0.84
C GLU A 80 -8.79 7.82 1.03
N PRO A 81 -8.24 8.45 -0.03
CA PRO A 81 -7.09 9.32 0.13
C PRO A 81 -7.39 10.46 1.12
N PRO A 82 -6.39 10.93 1.89
CA PRO A 82 -6.56 12.07 2.80
C PRO A 82 -7.13 13.30 2.07
N ALA A 83 -8.08 14.00 2.70
CA ALA A 83 -8.73 15.15 2.08
C ALA A 83 -7.74 16.26 1.69
N GLU A 84 -6.67 16.43 2.48
CA GLU A 84 -5.59 17.37 2.23
C GLU A 84 -4.83 17.04 0.94
N ALA A 85 -4.63 15.75 0.66
CA ALA A 85 -3.97 15.27 -0.54
C ALA A 85 -4.81 15.56 -1.80
N LEU A 86 -6.13 15.72 -1.67
CA LEU A 86 -7.02 16.07 -2.77
C LEU A 86 -7.06 17.58 -3.08
N ARG A 87 -6.60 18.43 -2.15
CA ARG A 87 -6.61 19.90 -2.30
C ARG A 87 -5.35 20.45 -2.96
N VAL A 88 -4.30 19.65 -3.08
CA VAL A 88 -3.04 20.07 -3.71
C VAL A 88 -3.16 20.11 -5.23
N GLU A 89 -2.37 20.99 -5.86
CA GLU A 89 -2.45 21.22 -7.30
C GLU A 89 -1.41 20.41 -8.08
N SER A 90 -0.22 20.18 -7.53
CA SER A 90 0.84 19.44 -8.22
C SER A 90 0.97 17.99 -7.77
N THR A 91 1.45 17.11 -8.65
CA THR A 91 1.80 15.71 -8.34
C THR A 91 2.84 15.62 -7.24
N ARG A 92 3.82 16.54 -7.24
CA ARG A 92 4.83 16.61 -6.19
C ARG A 92 4.23 16.89 -4.82
N GLN A 93 3.37 17.91 -4.72
CA GLN A 93 2.69 18.22 -3.45
C GLN A 93 1.80 17.06 -2.99
N LEU A 94 1.14 16.35 -3.91
CA LEU A 94 0.38 15.14 -3.61
C LEU A 94 1.25 14.06 -2.97
N VAL A 95 2.39 13.73 -3.60
CA VAL A 95 3.31 12.71 -3.08
C VAL A 95 3.90 13.13 -1.73
N THR A 96 4.30 14.39 -1.57
CA THR A 96 4.78 14.94 -0.29
C THR A 96 3.73 14.85 0.80
N GLN A 97 2.48 15.28 0.51
CA GLN A 97 1.39 15.27 1.48
C GLN A 97 1.06 13.84 1.92
N LEU A 98 0.98 12.90 0.98
CA LEU A 98 0.75 11.48 1.29
C LEU A 98 1.90 10.89 2.12
N GLY A 99 3.16 11.22 1.78
CA GLY A 99 4.32 10.79 2.56
C GLY A 99 4.26 11.26 4.01
N GLN A 100 3.98 12.55 4.22
CA GLN A 100 3.86 13.13 5.57
C GLN A 100 2.71 12.49 6.36
N GLN A 101 1.53 12.33 5.76
CA GLN A 101 0.35 11.77 6.44
C GLN A 101 0.50 10.27 6.76
N LEU A 102 1.03 9.46 5.83
CA LEU A 102 1.07 8.01 5.99
C LEU A 102 2.33 7.48 6.66
N LEU A 103 3.48 8.13 6.47
CA LEU A 103 4.76 7.71 7.03
C LEU A 103 5.21 8.56 8.21
N GLY A 104 4.56 9.71 8.46
CA GLY A 104 4.95 10.67 9.49
C GLY A 104 6.29 11.36 9.21
N GLN A 105 6.78 11.32 7.97
CA GLN A 105 8.05 11.91 7.55
C GLN A 105 8.05 12.22 6.05
N GLU A 106 9.04 12.99 5.60
CA GLU A 106 9.26 13.18 4.17
C GLU A 106 9.80 11.91 3.50
N LEU A 107 9.41 11.72 2.24
CA LEU A 107 9.94 10.65 1.40
C LEU A 107 11.38 10.95 0.99
N SER A 108 12.19 9.89 0.86
CA SER A 108 13.50 10.01 0.23
C SER A 108 13.37 10.54 -1.21
N GLU A 109 14.40 11.25 -1.68
CA GLU A 109 14.42 11.80 -3.04
C GLU A 109 14.20 10.70 -4.09
N SER A 110 14.84 9.55 -3.91
CA SER A 110 14.73 8.41 -4.82
C SER A 110 13.30 7.88 -4.90
N THR A 111 12.62 7.76 -3.77
CA THR A 111 11.25 7.22 -3.73
C THR A 111 10.24 8.22 -4.25
N ARG A 112 10.41 9.51 -3.91
CA ARG A 112 9.59 10.57 -4.47
C ARG A 112 9.71 10.62 -6.00
N ALA A 113 10.94 10.63 -6.52
CA ALA A 113 11.17 10.66 -7.97
C ALA A 113 10.59 9.42 -8.68
N ALA A 114 10.72 8.23 -8.07
CA ALA A 114 10.12 7.01 -8.61
C ALA A 114 8.57 7.09 -8.65
N LEU A 115 7.94 7.57 -7.58
CA LEU A 115 6.48 7.78 -7.54
C LEU A 115 6.03 8.82 -8.56
N GLU A 116 6.72 9.96 -8.66
CA GLU A 116 6.43 11.00 -9.67
C GLU A 116 6.52 10.43 -11.10
N ALA A 117 7.53 9.59 -11.38
CA ALA A 117 7.70 8.94 -12.68
C ALA A 117 6.60 7.91 -12.98
N GLU A 118 6.22 7.07 -12.02
CA GLU A 118 5.13 6.10 -12.21
C GLU A 118 3.77 6.78 -12.41
N LEU A 119 3.51 7.88 -11.69
CA LEU A 119 2.32 8.70 -11.89
C LEU A 119 2.30 9.37 -13.27
N ALA A 120 3.46 9.88 -13.74
CA ALA A 120 3.59 10.47 -15.07
C ALA A 120 3.32 9.45 -16.19
N LYS A 121 3.71 8.18 -16.02
CA LYS A 121 3.37 7.11 -16.99
C LYS A 121 1.87 6.82 -17.05
N ALA A 122 1.16 6.99 -15.94
CA ALA A 122 -0.27 6.72 -15.82
C ALA A 122 -1.17 7.91 -16.25
N THR A 123 -0.59 9.08 -16.57
CA THR A 123 -1.30 10.31 -16.94
C THR A 123 -2.47 10.12 -17.92
N PRO A 124 -2.36 9.32 -19.01
CA PRO A 124 -3.47 9.14 -19.96
C PRO A 124 -4.74 8.53 -19.33
N ALA A 125 -4.59 7.67 -18.31
CA ALA A 125 -5.71 7.07 -17.60
C ALA A 125 -6.22 7.93 -16.43
N LEU A 126 -5.39 8.86 -15.95
CA LEU A 126 -5.67 9.73 -14.80
C LEU A 126 -6.50 10.96 -15.19
N GLU A 127 -6.38 11.46 -16.42
CA GLU A 127 -7.17 12.62 -16.88
C GLU A 127 -8.69 12.36 -16.85
N ALA A 128 -9.12 11.13 -17.13
CA ALA A 128 -10.54 10.75 -17.03
C ALA A 128 -11.04 10.59 -15.58
N GLY A 129 -10.16 10.27 -14.63
CA GLY A 129 -10.50 9.99 -13.23
C GLY A 129 -10.26 11.16 -12.26
N GLY A 130 -9.70 12.27 -12.73
CA GLY A 130 -9.43 13.47 -11.94
C GLY A 130 -8.49 13.26 -10.75
N ARG A 131 -8.50 14.21 -9.81
CA ARG A 131 -7.61 14.23 -8.63
C ARG A 131 -7.77 13.00 -7.73
N GLN A 132 -8.99 12.50 -7.58
CA GLN A 132 -9.27 11.32 -6.75
C GLN A 132 -8.53 10.08 -7.28
N ALA A 133 -8.56 9.85 -8.59
CA ALA A 133 -7.87 8.73 -9.21
C ALA A 133 -6.35 8.85 -9.07
N GLN A 134 -5.81 10.06 -9.24
CA GLN A 134 -4.38 10.34 -9.02
C GLN A 134 -3.96 10.05 -7.59
N ALA A 135 -4.75 10.51 -6.61
CA ALA A 135 -4.46 10.29 -5.20
C ALA A 135 -4.54 8.80 -4.81
N ARG A 136 -5.52 8.05 -5.33
CA ARG A 136 -5.60 6.59 -5.12
C ARG A 136 -4.42 5.86 -5.75
N LEU A 137 -4.01 6.24 -6.95
CA LEU A 137 -2.84 5.62 -7.59
C LEU A 137 -1.55 5.93 -6.83
N ALA A 138 -1.35 7.19 -6.42
CA ALA A 138 -0.21 7.62 -5.64
C ALA A 138 -0.15 6.89 -4.28
N LEU A 139 -1.31 6.71 -3.64
CA LEU A 139 -1.44 5.92 -2.43
C LEU A 139 -0.99 4.46 -2.63
N GLY A 140 -1.45 3.81 -3.70
CA GLY A 140 -1.06 2.44 -4.02
C GLY A 140 0.44 2.28 -4.23
N TRP A 141 1.06 3.20 -4.97
CA TRP A 141 2.51 3.21 -5.18
C TRP A 141 3.30 3.51 -3.90
N LEU A 142 2.81 4.41 -3.06
CA LEU A 142 3.43 4.72 -1.78
C LEU A 142 3.42 3.51 -0.83
N LEU A 143 2.31 2.79 -0.74
CA LEU A 143 2.23 1.56 0.03
C LEU A 143 3.12 0.44 -0.54
N ALA A 144 3.35 0.44 -1.85
CA ALA A 144 4.27 -0.49 -2.51
C ALA A 144 5.76 -0.10 -2.36
N SER A 145 6.07 1.11 -1.88
CA SER A 145 7.44 1.62 -1.79
C SER A 145 8.33 0.85 -0.80
N PRO A 146 9.66 0.78 -1.02
CA PRO A 146 10.59 0.19 -0.07
C PRO A 146 10.57 0.84 1.32
N GLU A 147 10.28 2.13 1.40
CA GLU A 147 10.17 2.89 2.66
C GLU A 147 9.00 2.39 3.49
N PHE A 148 7.82 2.23 2.89
CA PHE A 148 6.64 1.70 3.58
C PHE A 148 6.82 0.23 3.98
N GLN A 149 7.53 -0.57 3.17
CA GLN A 149 7.77 -1.99 3.46
C GLN A 149 8.83 -2.23 4.56
N ARG A 150 9.69 -1.24 4.86
CA ARG A 150 10.78 -1.37 5.83
C ARG A 150 10.46 -0.81 7.22
N ARG A 151 9.80 0.36 7.29
CA ARG A 151 9.07 0.78 8.50
C ARG A 151 7.87 -0.11 8.71
#